data_AF-A0A821FS11-F1
#
_entry.id   AF-A0A821FS11-F1
#
_cell.length_a   1.000
_cell.length_b   1.000
_cell.length_c   1.000
_cell.angle_alpha   90.00
_cell.angle_beta   90.00
_cell.angle_gamma   90.00
#
_symmetry.space_group_name_H-M   'P 1'
#
loop_
_entity.id
_entity.type
_entity.pdbx_description
1 polymer ?
#
loop_
_entity_poly.entity_id
_entity_poly.type
_entity_poly.pdbx_seq_one_letter_code
_entity_poly.pdbx_strand_id
1 'polypeptide(L)'
;MKLTAAQKQKRYREDLKRKGRHNTVKAKNSERMQNFRSKLSDFQREQYRNHDAVARKRARAASKHQSNASFGSKQNLGKSVKKVKKNLPQDPSKQKLVIQAIAQSIGLLGPSLHKRNTRHLSCKLKDDIVKFYCRDDISYQMPGKRDTIVVRQNGTKSTHQKRILLYNIRKVHQLFLSERSGS
;
A
#
# COMPACT_ATOMS: atom_id res chain seq x y z
N MET A 1 -12.68 30.02 20.01
CA MET A 1 -11.21 30.16 20.02
C MET A 1 -10.78 31.31 19.12
N LYS A 2 -9.88 32.20 19.57
CA LYS A 2 -9.36 33.30 18.75
C LYS A 2 -8.44 32.74 17.66
N LEU A 3 -8.65 33.16 16.40
CA LEU A 3 -7.82 32.75 15.27
C LEU A 3 -6.39 33.32 15.41
N THR A 4 -5.39 32.51 15.07
CA THR A 4 -3.99 32.95 15.01
C THR A 4 -3.75 33.91 13.84
N ALA A 5 -2.69 34.72 13.90
CA ALA A 5 -2.36 35.69 12.84
C ALA A 5 -2.18 35.01 11.46
N ALA A 6 -1.52 33.85 11.42
CA ALA A 6 -1.34 33.06 10.21
C ALA A 6 -2.68 32.58 9.62
N GLN A 7 -3.60 32.12 10.47
CA GLN A 7 -4.93 31.67 10.04
C GLN A 7 -5.80 32.84 9.54
N LYS A 8 -5.74 34.00 10.21
CA LYS A 8 -6.41 35.23 9.75
C LYS A 8 -5.92 35.63 8.36
N GLN A 9 -4.60 35.62 8.15
CA GLN A 9 -4.01 35.99 6.86
C GLN A 9 -4.30 34.98 5.75
N LYS A 10 -4.40 33.68 6.08
CA LYS A 10 -4.83 32.65 5.14
C LYS A 10 -6.28 32.89 4.68
N ARG A 11 -7.21 33.11 5.61
CA ARG A 11 -8.62 33.42 5.28
C ARG A 11 -8.77 34.67 4.43
N TYR A 12 -8.02 35.73 4.74
CA TYR A 12 -8.01 36.95 3.94
C TYR A 12 -7.56 36.71 2.49
N ARG A 13 -6.50 35.91 2.30
CA ARG A 13 -6.01 35.54 0.95
C ARG A 13 -7.04 34.71 0.17
N GLU A 14 -7.74 33.80 0.84
CA GLU A 14 -8.81 33.00 0.23
C GLU A 14 -10.01 33.87 -0.17
N ASP A 15 -10.41 34.81 0.69
CA ASP A 15 -11.49 35.76 0.36
C ASP A 15 -11.15 36.67 -0.83
N LEU A 16 -9.90 37.15 -0.91
CA LEU A 16 -9.41 37.93 -2.07
C LEU A 16 -9.44 37.13 -3.37
N LYS A 17 -9.11 35.83 -3.33
CA LYS A 17 -9.19 34.94 -4.50
C LYS A 17 -10.64 34.71 -4.92
N ARG A 18 -11.52 34.43 -3.96
CA ARG A 18 -12.96 34.25 -4.19
C ARG A 18 -13.60 35.48 -4.82
N LYS A 19 -13.20 36.68 -4.39
CA LYS A 19 -13.69 37.96 -4.93
C LYS A 19 -13.00 38.41 -6.23
N GLY A 20 -12.07 37.63 -6.79
CA GLY A 20 -11.30 37.99 -8.00
C GLY A 20 -10.33 39.17 -7.82
N ARG A 21 -10.20 39.74 -6.62
CA ARG A 21 -9.37 40.93 -6.33
C ARG A 21 -7.92 40.59 -6.02
N HIS A 22 -7.55 39.31 -6.02
CA HIS A 22 -6.21 38.86 -5.69
C HIS A 22 -5.14 39.51 -6.59
N ASN A 23 -5.38 39.55 -7.90
CA ASN A 23 -4.41 40.09 -8.85
C ASN A 23 -4.30 41.61 -8.77
N THR A 24 -5.41 42.32 -8.54
CA THR A 24 -5.42 43.78 -8.41
C THR A 24 -4.70 44.24 -7.13
N VAL A 25 -4.91 43.54 -6.01
CA VAL A 25 -4.17 43.80 -4.76
C VAL A 25 -2.68 43.52 -4.94
N LYS A 26 -2.32 42.45 -5.65
CA LYS A 26 -0.92 42.12 -5.95
C LYS A 26 -0.26 43.20 -6.81
N ALA A 27 -0.94 43.68 -7.85
CA ALA A 27 -0.46 44.74 -8.72
C ALA A 27 -0.23 46.06 -7.95
N LYS A 28 -1.23 46.51 -7.18
CA LYS A 28 -1.11 47.71 -6.33
C LYS A 28 0.05 47.61 -5.33
N ASN A 29 0.27 46.44 -4.76
CA ASN A 29 1.38 46.25 -3.82
C ASN A 29 2.74 46.27 -4.55
N SER A 30 2.82 45.70 -5.75
CA SER A 30 4.02 45.76 -6.60
C SER A 30 4.38 47.20 -6.93
N GLU A 31 3.39 48.01 -7.32
CA GLU A 31 3.56 49.43 -7.65
C GLU A 31 4.02 50.23 -6.43
N ARG A 32 3.42 50.02 -5.25
CA ARG A 32 3.88 50.64 -3.99
C ARG A 32 5.34 50.32 -3.69
N MET A 33 5.73 49.06 -3.87
CA MET A 33 7.11 48.63 -3.64
C MET A 33 8.08 49.23 -4.68
N GLN A 34 7.65 49.38 -5.92
CA GLN A 34 8.45 50.03 -6.97
C GLN A 34 8.65 51.52 -6.67
N ASN A 35 7.58 52.22 -6.26
CA ASN A 35 7.62 53.63 -5.86
C ASN A 35 8.44 53.86 -4.59
N PHE A 36 8.45 52.90 -3.66
CA PHE A 36 9.34 52.95 -2.51
C PHE A 36 10.80 52.77 -2.93
N ARG A 37 11.08 51.85 -3.86
CA ARG A 37 12.43 51.57 -4.39
C ARG A 37 13.00 52.70 -5.25
N SER A 38 12.15 53.45 -5.95
CA SER A 38 12.59 54.61 -6.74
C SER A 38 13.00 55.79 -5.86
N LYS A 39 12.44 55.90 -4.65
CA LYS A 39 12.77 56.96 -3.66
C LYS A 39 14.00 56.66 -2.79
N LEU A 40 14.55 55.45 -2.87
CA LEU A 40 15.73 55.04 -2.09
C LEU A 40 17.02 55.53 -2.76
N SER A 41 17.92 56.10 -1.96
CA SER A 41 19.31 56.38 -2.36
C SER A 41 20.06 55.07 -2.66
N ASP A 42 21.10 55.12 -3.49
CA ASP A 42 21.85 53.94 -3.90
C ASP A 42 22.45 53.16 -2.73
N PHE A 43 22.94 53.85 -1.70
CA PHE A 43 23.42 53.23 -0.46
C PHE A 43 22.31 52.43 0.26
N GLN A 44 21.11 53.02 0.37
CA GLN A 44 19.96 52.36 1.01
C GLN A 44 19.41 51.21 0.15
N ARG A 45 19.49 51.33 -1.17
CA ARG A 45 19.11 50.29 -2.13
C ARG A 45 20.02 49.08 -2.01
N GLU A 46 21.31 49.29 -1.80
CA GLU A 46 22.29 48.22 -1.55
C GLU A 46 22.04 47.52 -0.21
N GLN A 47 21.80 48.27 0.87
CA GLN A 47 21.41 47.71 2.17
C GLN A 47 20.14 46.86 2.07
N TYR A 48 19.11 47.33 1.33
CA TYR A 48 17.88 46.58 1.09
C TYR A 48 18.14 45.27 0.32
N ARG A 49 18.99 45.30 -0.72
CA ARG A 49 19.37 44.11 -1.49
C ARG A 49 20.11 43.09 -0.61
N ASN A 50 21.05 43.55 0.21
CA ASN A 50 21.82 42.71 1.12
C ASN A 50 20.91 42.07 2.18
N HIS A 51 19.99 42.84 2.77
CA HIS A 51 19.02 42.32 3.71
C HIS A 51 18.11 41.24 3.09
N ASP A 52 17.59 41.47 1.88
CA ASP A 52 16.78 40.48 1.16
C ASP A 52 17.60 39.23 0.77
N ALA A 53 18.86 39.40 0.37
CA ALA A 53 19.78 38.29 0.07
C ALA A 53 20.05 37.42 1.32
N VAL A 54 20.30 38.04 2.47
CA VAL A 54 20.51 37.35 3.75
C VAL A 54 19.23 36.63 4.19
N ALA A 55 18.06 37.28 4.10
CA ALA A 55 16.77 36.67 4.42
C ALA A 55 16.48 35.44 3.54
N ARG A 56 16.75 35.53 2.24
CA ARG A 56 16.63 34.40 1.30
C ARG A 56 17.62 33.27 1.64
N LYS A 57 18.86 33.60 2.02
CA LYS A 57 19.88 32.60 2.42
C LYS A 57 19.46 31.87 3.69
N ARG A 58 18.94 32.58 4.70
CA ARG A 58 18.39 32.01 5.94
C ARG A 58 17.18 31.12 5.67
N ALA A 59 16.23 31.56 4.85
CA ALA A 59 15.06 30.76 4.47
C ALA A 59 15.44 29.47 3.73
N ARG A 60 16.44 29.53 2.83
CA ARG A 60 16.98 28.35 2.14
C ARG A 60 17.67 27.39 3.11
N ALA A 61 18.46 27.90 4.06
CA ALA A 61 19.12 27.09 5.09
C ALA A 61 18.10 26.38 6.00
N ALA A 62 17.05 27.09 6.44
CA ALA A 62 15.96 26.50 7.23
C ALA A 62 15.22 25.39 6.45
N SER A 63 15.11 25.50 5.12
CA SER A 63 14.46 24.48 4.28
C SER A 63 15.30 23.22 4.03
N LYS A 64 16.62 23.29 4.27
CA LYS A 64 17.59 22.20 4.08
C LYS A 64 17.60 21.19 5.23
N HIS A 65 17.23 21.59 6.46
CA HIS A 65 17.20 20.70 7.63
C HIS A 65 16.12 19.61 7.60
N GLN A 66 15.38 19.48 6.48
CA GLN A 66 14.29 18.51 6.34
C GLN A 66 14.44 17.57 5.13
N SER A 67 15.61 17.52 4.47
CA SER A 67 15.80 16.65 3.30
C SER A 67 16.70 15.45 3.60
N ASN A 68 16.07 14.28 3.60
CA ASN A 68 16.58 12.93 3.31
C ASN A 68 17.99 12.93 2.69
N ALA A 69 18.97 12.51 3.46
CA ALA A 69 20.41 12.58 3.17
C ALA A 69 20.85 11.94 1.84
N SER A 70 20.07 11.03 1.23
CA SER A 70 20.44 10.35 -0.02
C SER A 70 20.08 11.07 -1.32
N PHE A 71 19.08 11.95 -1.33
CA PHE A 71 18.70 12.68 -2.55
C PHE A 71 19.15 14.14 -2.41
N GLY A 72 20.25 14.51 -3.05
CA GLY A 72 20.90 15.84 -2.92
C GLY A 72 20.01 17.08 -3.17
N SER A 73 18.76 16.91 -3.63
CA SER A 73 17.73 17.95 -3.60
C SER A 73 16.30 17.35 -3.56
N LYS A 74 15.34 18.14 -3.05
CA LYS A 74 13.90 17.81 -3.08
C LYS A 74 13.38 17.64 -4.51
N GLN A 75 13.92 18.41 -5.45
CA GLN A 75 13.58 18.33 -6.87
C GLN A 75 13.97 16.97 -7.46
N ASN A 76 15.13 16.44 -7.08
CA ASN A 76 15.60 15.13 -7.55
C ASN A 76 14.72 14.01 -6.99
N LEU A 77 14.35 14.06 -5.71
CA LEU A 77 13.38 13.12 -5.14
C LEU A 77 12.03 13.18 -5.88
N GLY A 78 11.50 14.37 -6.13
CA GLY A 78 10.24 14.55 -6.85
C GLY A 78 10.28 13.98 -8.28
N LYS A 79 11.40 14.15 -8.99
CA LYS A 79 11.61 13.54 -10.32
C LYS A 79 11.61 12.01 -10.24
N SER A 80 12.31 11.43 -9.27
CA SER A 80 12.35 9.98 -9.06
C SER A 80 10.98 9.42 -8.72
N VAL A 81 10.25 10.04 -7.79
CA VAL A 81 8.87 9.64 -7.42
C VAL A 81 7.95 9.72 -8.65
N LYS A 82 8.07 10.75 -9.48
CA LYS A 82 7.26 10.89 -10.70
C LYS A 82 7.52 9.76 -11.70
N LYS A 83 8.78 9.34 -11.87
CA LYS A 83 9.14 8.20 -12.73
C LYS A 83 8.52 6.90 -12.21
N VAL A 84 8.65 6.62 -10.91
CA VAL A 84 8.08 5.41 -10.29
C VAL A 84 6.55 5.43 -10.42
N LYS A 85 5.90 6.55 -10.09
CA LYS A 85 4.43 6.66 -10.15
C LYS A 85 3.87 6.44 -11.56
N LYS A 86 4.58 6.86 -12.61
CA LYS A 86 4.16 6.63 -14.01
C LYS A 86 4.12 5.14 -14.36
N ASN A 87 4.98 4.34 -13.76
CA ASN A 87 5.09 2.90 -14.03
C ASN A 87 4.25 2.04 -13.06
N LEU A 88 3.60 2.65 -12.07
CA LEU A 88 2.69 1.93 -11.19
C LEU A 88 1.33 1.71 -11.89
N PRO A 89 0.56 0.67 -11.48
CA PRO A 89 -0.80 0.46 -11.94
C PRO A 89 -1.67 1.71 -11.76
N GLN A 90 -2.66 1.95 -12.61
CA GLN A 90 -3.54 3.13 -12.48
C GLN A 90 -4.53 3.01 -11.31
N ASP A 91 -4.92 1.77 -10.97
CA ASP A 91 -5.84 1.46 -9.87
C ASP A 91 -5.17 1.69 -8.50
N PRO A 92 -5.74 2.54 -7.63
CA PRO A 92 -5.17 2.87 -6.32
C PRO A 92 -4.99 1.66 -5.39
N SER A 93 -5.87 0.66 -5.49
CA SER A 93 -5.80 -0.56 -4.67
C SER A 93 -4.57 -1.39 -5.05
N LYS A 94 -4.33 -1.52 -6.36
CA LYS A 94 -3.15 -2.22 -6.90
C LYS A 94 -1.86 -1.46 -6.62
N GLN A 95 -1.87 -0.12 -6.70
CA GLN A 95 -0.72 0.70 -6.30
C GLN A 95 -0.30 0.42 -4.86
N LYS A 96 -1.26 0.41 -3.93
CA LYS A 96 -0.99 0.16 -2.50
C LYS A 96 -0.32 -1.20 -2.29
N LEU A 97 -0.83 -2.24 -2.93
CA LEU A 97 -0.28 -3.60 -2.83
C LEU A 97 1.16 -3.68 -3.36
N VAL A 98 1.42 -3.10 -4.54
CA VAL A 98 2.76 -3.09 -5.14
C VAL A 98 3.76 -2.33 -4.25
N ILE A 99 3.38 -1.15 -3.75
CA ILE A 99 4.23 -0.36 -2.86
C ILE A 99 4.50 -1.13 -1.56
N GLN A 100 3.49 -1.79 -0.99
CA GLN A 100 3.64 -2.60 0.22
C GLN A 100 4.59 -3.77 -0.01
N ALA A 101 4.50 -4.46 -1.15
CA ALA A 101 5.41 -5.55 -1.51
C ALA A 101 6.86 -5.07 -1.68
N ILE A 102 7.07 -3.93 -2.35
CA ILE A 102 8.41 -3.31 -2.51
C ILE A 102 8.98 -2.90 -1.15
N ALA A 103 8.16 -2.31 -0.28
CA ALA A 103 8.62 -1.90 1.04
C ALA A 103 8.95 -3.09 1.94
N GLN A 104 8.23 -4.22 1.80
CA GLN A 104 8.57 -5.48 2.46
C GLN A 104 9.89 -6.07 1.93
N SER A 105 10.14 -6.03 0.61
CA SER A 105 11.38 -6.58 0.04
C SER A 105 12.63 -5.79 0.44
N ILE A 106 12.49 -4.50 0.71
CA ILE A 106 13.58 -3.62 1.18
C ILE A 106 13.72 -3.68 2.72
N GLY A 107 12.85 -4.41 3.42
CA GLY A 107 12.88 -4.55 4.88
C GLY A 107 12.36 -3.32 5.65
N LEU A 108 11.65 -2.41 4.98
CA LEU A 108 11.01 -1.24 5.63
C LEU A 108 9.71 -1.61 6.34
N LEU A 109 9.04 -2.66 5.87
CA LEU A 109 7.83 -3.22 6.45
C LEU A 109 8.10 -4.65 6.88
N GLY A 110 7.74 -4.99 8.12
CA GLY A 110 7.79 -6.37 8.59
C GLY A 110 6.89 -7.29 7.75
N PRO A 111 7.12 -8.62 7.80
CA PRO A 111 6.25 -9.58 7.11
C PRO A 111 4.80 -9.34 7.53
N SER A 112 3.89 -9.34 6.54
CA SER A 112 2.47 -9.15 6.79
C SER A 112 1.99 -10.09 7.88
N LEU A 113 1.53 -9.54 9.01
CA LEU A 113 0.93 -10.28 10.12
C LEU A 113 -0.41 -10.93 9.76
N HIS A 114 -0.83 -10.90 8.49
CA HIS A 114 -1.82 -11.84 8.00
C HIS A 114 -1.21 -13.26 8.05
N LYS A 115 -1.26 -13.85 9.26
CA LYS A 115 -1.35 -15.29 9.41
C LYS A 115 -2.52 -15.67 8.53
N ARG A 116 -2.25 -16.22 7.34
CA ARG A 116 -3.26 -17.01 6.64
C ARG A 116 -3.79 -17.93 7.71
N ASN A 117 -5.07 -17.81 8.03
CA ASN A 117 -5.71 -18.66 9.00
C ASN A 117 -5.76 -20.03 8.32
N THR A 118 -4.65 -20.75 8.39
CA THR A 118 -4.49 -22.06 7.79
C THR A 118 -5.28 -23.00 8.67
N ARG A 119 -6.61 -23.01 8.48
CA ARG A 119 -7.47 -24.16 8.78
C ARG A 119 -7.10 -25.32 7.85
N HIS A 120 -5.81 -25.57 7.68
CA HIS A 120 -5.33 -26.73 6.99
C HIS A 120 -5.44 -27.88 7.97
N LEU A 121 -6.19 -28.90 7.58
CA LEU A 121 -6.19 -30.18 8.26
C LEU A 121 -4.74 -30.66 8.38
N SER A 122 -4.37 -31.20 9.53
CA SER A 122 -3.06 -31.82 9.71
C SER A 122 -2.87 -32.94 8.70
N CYS A 123 -1.64 -33.18 8.25
CA CYS A 123 -1.35 -34.24 7.28
C CYS A 123 -1.85 -35.60 7.81
N LYS A 124 -1.63 -35.87 9.10
CA LYS A 124 -2.15 -37.06 9.79
C LYS A 124 -3.66 -37.23 9.62
N LEU A 125 -4.43 -36.16 9.89
CA LEU A 125 -5.90 -36.19 9.75
C LEU A 125 -6.34 -36.45 8.31
N LYS A 126 -5.62 -35.93 7.31
CA LYS A 126 -5.92 -36.22 5.89
C LYS A 126 -5.67 -37.68 5.55
N ASP A 127 -4.55 -38.23 6.03
CA ASP A 127 -4.20 -39.63 5.80
C ASP A 127 -5.20 -40.58 6.48
N ASP A 128 -5.64 -40.23 7.70
CA ASP A 128 -6.68 -40.98 8.41
C ASP A 128 -8.00 -41.01 7.63
N ILE A 129 -8.43 -39.85 7.10
CA ILE A 129 -9.66 -39.74 6.30
C ILE A 129 -9.54 -40.62 5.06
N VAL A 130 -8.43 -40.54 4.32
CA VAL A 130 -8.23 -41.35 3.11
C VAL A 130 -8.26 -42.83 3.44
N LYS A 131 -7.52 -43.25 4.47
CA LYS A 131 -7.49 -44.66 4.91
C LYS A 131 -8.88 -45.17 5.27
N PHE A 132 -9.67 -44.38 6.02
CA PHE A 132 -11.01 -44.77 6.45
C PHE A 132 -11.98 -44.90 5.27
N TYR A 133 -12.06 -43.89 4.41
CA TYR A 133 -13.00 -43.90 3.28
C TYR A 133 -12.60 -44.88 2.17
N CYS A 134 -11.34 -45.33 2.13
CA CYS A 134 -10.87 -46.34 1.18
C CYS A 134 -10.97 -47.78 1.70
N ARG A 135 -11.49 -48.03 2.92
CA ARG A 135 -11.72 -49.41 3.38
C ARG A 135 -12.85 -50.07 2.58
N ASP A 136 -12.76 -51.38 2.45
CA ASP A 136 -13.69 -52.21 1.65
C ASP A 136 -15.05 -52.41 2.32
N ASP A 137 -15.13 -52.25 3.65
CA ASP A 137 -16.37 -52.23 4.44
C ASP A 137 -17.15 -50.91 4.32
N ILE A 138 -16.46 -49.80 4.02
CA ILE A 138 -17.07 -48.47 3.84
C ILE A 138 -17.39 -48.18 2.37
N SER A 139 -16.57 -48.68 1.46
CA SER A 139 -16.66 -48.35 0.04
C SER A 139 -16.29 -49.53 -0.85
N TYR A 140 -17.00 -49.68 -1.95
CA TYR A 140 -16.75 -50.68 -2.97
C TYR A 140 -15.92 -50.10 -4.11
N GLN A 141 -14.86 -50.79 -4.53
CA GLN A 141 -14.04 -50.40 -5.66
C GLN A 141 -14.65 -50.88 -6.97
N MET A 142 -14.85 -49.95 -7.92
CA MET A 142 -15.36 -50.31 -9.24
C MET A 142 -14.34 -51.16 -9.99
N PRO A 143 -14.73 -52.27 -10.64
CA PRO A 143 -13.80 -53.16 -11.34
C PRO A 143 -13.42 -52.67 -12.74
N GLY A 144 -14.14 -51.69 -13.30
CA GLY A 144 -14.01 -51.28 -14.70
C GLY A 144 -12.75 -50.48 -15.00
N LYS A 145 -12.07 -50.77 -16.13
CA LYS A 145 -10.91 -49.99 -16.60
C LYS A 145 -11.25 -48.52 -16.88
N ARG A 146 -12.51 -48.24 -17.27
CA ARG A 146 -13.05 -46.89 -17.50
C ARG A 146 -13.42 -46.16 -16.20
N ASP A 147 -13.39 -46.85 -15.06
CA ASP A 147 -13.70 -46.30 -13.74
C ASP A 147 -12.43 -45.80 -13.03
N THR A 148 -11.50 -45.24 -13.80
CA THR A 148 -10.28 -44.60 -13.30
C THR A 148 -10.37 -43.08 -13.45
N ILE A 149 -9.77 -42.35 -12.52
CA ILE A 149 -9.63 -40.90 -12.53
C ILE A 149 -8.15 -40.56 -12.40
N VAL A 150 -7.66 -39.69 -13.26
CA VAL A 150 -6.29 -39.18 -13.21
C VAL A 150 -6.29 -37.83 -12.49
N VAL A 151 -5.61 -37.75 -11.34
CA VAL A 151 -5.47 -36.54 -10.54
C VAL A 151 -4.03 -36.05 -10.65
N ARG A 152 -3.84 -34.74 -10.84
CA ARG A 152 -2.51 -34.11 -10.78
C ARG A 152 -2.33 -33.48 -9.41
N GLN A 153 -1.38 -33.97 -8.63
CA GLN A 153 -0.98 -33.38 -7.35
C GLN A 153 0.52 -33.10 -7.38
N ASN A 154 0.92 -31.88 -7.02
CA ASN A 154 2.32 -31.46 -6.94
C ASN A 154 3.17 -31.73 -8.20
N GLY A 155 2.56 -31.65 -9.39
CA GLY A 155 3.24 -31.91 -10.67
C GLY A 155 3.29 -33.39 -11.09
N THR A 156 2.90 -34.31 -10.22
CA THR A 156 2.86 -35.75 -10.50
C THR A 156 1.43 -36.18 -10.86
N LYS A 157 1.31 -37.12 -11.79
CA LYS A 157 0.02 -37.74 -12.16
C LYS A 157 -0.18 -39.02 -11.34
N SER A 158 -1.28 -39.11 -10.60
CA SER A 158 -1.72 -40.33 -9.93
C SER A 158 -3.05 -40.80 -10.52
N THR A 159 -3.18 -42.11 -10.76
CA THR A 159 -4.41 -42.73 -11.23
C THR A 159 -5.10 -43.40 -10.05
N HIS A 160 -6.38 -43.10 -9.85
CA HIS A 160 -7.19 -43.65 -8.78
C HIS A 160 -8.42 -44.34 -9.35
N GLN A 161 -8.78 -45.51 -8.79
CA GLN A 161 -10.02 -46.19 -9.13
C GLN A 161 -11.20 -45.49 -8.42
N LYS A 162 -12.33 -45.31 -9.11
CA LYS A 162 -13.57 -44.83 -8.52
C LYS A 162 -14.04 -45.84 -7.47
N ARG A 163 -14.50 -45.31 -6.32
CA ARG A 163 -15.11 -46.09 -5.26
C ARG A 163 -16.51 -45.56 -4.98
N ILE A 164 -17.45 -46.45 -4.73
CA ILE A 164 -18.83 -46.14 -4.35
C ILE A 164 -18.97 -46.35 -2.85
N LEU A 165 -19.51 -45.37 -2.13
CA LEU A 165 -19.79 -45.53 -0.71
C LEU A 165 -20.97 -46.51 -0.52
N LEU A 166 -20.79 -47.47 0.39
CA LEU A 166 -21.83 -48.44 0.73
C LEU A 166 -22.94 -47.84 1.60
N TYR A 167 -22.64 -46.75 2.30
CA TYR A 167 -23.58 -46.07 3.19
C TYR A 167 -23.70 -44.57 2.85
N ASN A 168 -24.76 -43.96 3.36
CA ASN A 168 -24.95 -42.51 3.28
C ASN A 168 -23.78 -41.77 3.92
N ILE A 169 -23.32 -40.70 3.24
CA ILE A 169 -22.18 -39.87 3.67
C ILE A 169 -22.27 -39.43 5.13
N ARG A 170 -23.48 -39.11 5.61
CA ARG A 170 -23.74 -38.68 6.99
C ARG A 170 -23.45 -39.80 8.01
N LYS A 171 -23.86 -41.04 7.70
CA LYS A 171 -23.60 -42.21 8.56
C LYS A 171 -22.12 -42.55 8.60
N VAL A 172 -21.46 -42.57 7.43
CA VAL A 172 -20.02 -42.82 7.31
C VAL A 172 -19.21 -41.80 8.10
N HIS A 173 -19.59 -40.52 8.02
CA HIS A 173 -18.94 -39.47 8.79
C HIS A 173 -19.14 -39.62 10.31
N GLN A 174 -20.33 -40.01 10.75
CA GLN A 174 -20.57 -40.31 12.19
C GLN A 174 -19.71 -41.49 12.66
N LEU A 175 -19.59 -42.55 11.85
CA LEU A 175 -18.72 -43.70 12.14
C LEU A 175 -17.24 -43.29 12.25
N PHE A 176 -16.77 -42.45 11.32
CA PHE A 176 -15.41 -41.90 11.37
C PHE A 176 -15.14 -41.14 12.68
N LEU A 177 -16.10 -40.32 13.10
CA LEU A 177 -15.98 -39.57 14.36
C LEU A 177 -15.99 -40.52 15.57
N SER A 178 -16.87 -41.52 15.61
CA SER A 178 -16.92 -42.47 16.73
C SER A 178 -15.65 -43.30 16.86
N GLU A 179 -15.07 -43.79 15.75
CA GLU A 179 -13.82 -44.57 15.78
C GLU A 179 -12.63 -43.72 16.23
N ARG A 180 -12.60 -42.45 15.79
CA ARG A 180 -11.52 -41.52 16.14
C ARG A 180 -11.63 -40.98 17.57
N SER A 181 -12.83 -40.84 18.10
CA SER A 181 -13.06 -40.37 19.48
C SER A 181 -12.93 -41.48 20.53
N GLY A 182 -13.02 -42.75 20.13
CA GLY A 182 -12.83 -43.91 20.99
C GLY A 182 -11.41 -44.48 21.02
N SER A 183 -10.47 -43.90 20.27
CA SER A 183 -9.02 -44.23 20.28
C SER A 183 -8.23 -43.10 20.91
#